data_AF-A0A950Y9L9-F1
#
_entry.id   AF-A0A950Y9L9-F1
#
_cell.length_a   1.000
_cell.length_b   1.000
_cell.length_c   1.000
_cell.angle_alpha   90.00
_cell.angle_beta   90.00
_cell.angle_gamma   90.00
#
_symmetry.space_group_name_H-M   'P 1'
#
loop_
_entity.id
_entity.type
_entity.pdbx_description
1 polymer ?
#
loop_
_entity_poly.entity_id
_entity_poly.type
_entity_poly.pdbx_seq_one_letter_code
_entity_poly.pdbx_strand_id
1 'polypeptide(L)'
;VAVCARGVPFVTKLASKGTVIGTLIPGAILVVMGIIFLGEGHHSAAPMTAAHLLPAWTGLAGIVLIVSNFLAYAGMEMNAVHVDELRNPATEFPKATWVAMVLVLAVFILPALAISWVIPAQQIGLTSGVMQAFAAFFTVFGIQFMVPLTAVAICVAMISGVFAWLSGPSKGLLLVGRQYGYLPPYLQKMKTNGVPMHILYLVAAITTLLGIGYAFIPSVSSAYWIFAVVTTQIYLIMYVLMFIAGVNLRRRQPDHPRGYRAPGFMFWSWVGGLSSVLAILIGFVPPSQFGHSSPVVFALINLAGIVLLGILPPLLFYKYRKPSWKLEDADGQPSASATGAVASGANGQAPAPGNGQASAPAAKTPATQAPATKLGTAKIPAAKVPAATAAAHANGPSPEAPHFLEKRRHRNEQWAIGALVVLIAALAVVIFKPGKNTHTAQAKATQLEALFAAHHLPVPVDRHSLIAVLGSNGGSVCSSPAGALNVALKDQQFYNGAAGEGARPIRASARIVEGEELVLQVYCPSKLAAFERYANGNGYYTVVRR
;
A
#
# COMPACT_ATOMS: atom_id res chain seq x y z
N VAL A 1 -0.05 -11.03 15.06
CA VAL A 1 0.02 -12.50 15.31
C VAL A 1 -1.18 -13.06 16.07
N ALA A 2 -1.53 -12.54 17.27
CA ALA A 2 -2.64 -13.06 18.08
C ALA A 2 -3.98 -13.13 17.32
N VAL A 3 -4.29 -12.09 16.53
CA VAL A 3 -5.49 -12.05 15.67
C VAL A 3 -5.41 -13.12 14.56
N CYS A 4 -4.26 -13.23 13.89
CA CYS A 4 -4.03 -14.22 12.84
C CYS A 4 -4.15 -15.67 13.34
N ALA A 5 -3.81 -15.91 14.61
CA ALA A 5 -3.94 -17.22 15.24
C ALA A 5 -5.39 -17.74 15.32
N ARG A 6 -6.39 -16.88 15.12
CA ARG A 6 -7.81 -17.26 15.09
C ARG A 6 -8.21 -17.95 13.78
N GLY A 7 -7.40 -17.86 12.72
CA GLY A 7 -7.60 -18.58 11.46
C GLY A 7 -7.80 -17.67 10.26
N VAL A 8 -7.49 -18.20 9.07
CA VAL A 8 -7.53 -17.45 7.79
C VAL A 8 -8.89 -16.81 7.51
N PRO A 9 -10.05 -17.50 7.65
CA PRO A 9 -11.35 -16.89 7.30
C PRO A 9 -11.68 -15.66 8.15
N PHE A 10 -11.31 -15.67 9.43
CA PHE A 10 -11.52 -14.53 10.33
C PHE A 10 -10.67 -13.33 9.91
N VAL A 11 -9.38 -13.57 9.61
CA VAL A 11 -8.43 -12.54 9.16
C VAL A 11 -8.89 -11.93 7.84
N THR A 12 -9.30 -12.73 6.87
CA THR A 12 -9.78 -12.25 5.56
C THR A 12 -11.04 -11.39 5.71
N LYS A 13 -11.99 -11.79 6.56
CA LYS A 13 -13.20 -10.98 6.83
C LYS A 13 -12.87 -9.65 7.49
N LEU A 14 -11.96 -9.66 8.46
CA LEU A 14 -11.52 -8.44 9.14
C LEU A 14 -10.78 -7.50 8.17
N ALA A 15 -9.89 -8.05 7.35
CA ALA A 15 -9.17 -7.30 6.31
C ALA A 15 -10.11 -6.70 5.26
N SER A 16 -11.12 -7.46 4.82
CA SER A 16 -12.10 -6.96 3.85
C SER A 16 -12.93 -5.80 4.43
N LYS A 17 -13.54 -6.01 5.61
CA LYS A 17 -14.37 -4.98 6.25
C LYS A 17 -13.58 -3.75 6.67
N GLY A 18 -12.37 -3.95 7.20
CA GLY A 18 -11.49 -2.86 7.59
C GLY A 18 -11.04 -2.00 6.41
N THR A 19 -10.82 -2.60 5.24
CA THR A 19 -10.50 -1.86 4.00
C THR A 19 -11.70 -1.02 3.53
N VAL A 20 -12.91 -1.55 3.60
CA VAL A 20 -14.11 -0.77 3.25
C VAL A 20 -14.29 0.42 4.20
N ILE A 21 -14.27 0.17 5.51
CA ILE A 21 -14.52 1.19 6.54
C ILE A 21 -13.39 2.21 6.63
N GLY A 22 -12.15 1.77 6.51
CA GLY A 22 -10.97 2.60 6.76
C GLY A 22 -10.33 3.20 5.51
N THR A 23 -10.61 2.66 4.32
CA THR A 23 -9.98 3.13 3.07
C THR A 23 -11.02 3.61 2.07
N LEU A 24 -11.95 2.76 1.65
CA LEU A 24 -12.87 3.09 0.56
C LEU A 24 -13.87 4.19 0.95
N ILE A 25 -14.50 4.08 2.14
CA ILE A 25 -15.45 5.09 2.62
C ILE A 25 -14.74 6.44 2.84
N PRO A 26 -13.63 6.54 3.62
CA PRO A 26 -12.91 7.78 3.75
C PRO A 26 -12.42 8.33 2.40
N GLY A 27 -11.88 7.50 1.52
CA GLY A 27 -11.45 7.91 0.18
C GLY A 27 -12.59 8.52 -0.64
N ALA A 28 -13.78 7.92 -0.61
CA ALA A 28 -14.96 8.45 -1.28
C ALA A 28 -15.42 9.78 -0.67
N ILE A 29 -15.44 9.90 0.67
CA ILE A 29 -15.75 11.15 1.37
C ILE A 29 -14.76 12.25 0.93
N LEU A 30 -13.47 11.94 0.91
CA LEU A 30 -12.42 12.88 0.52
C LEU A 30 -12.62 13.40 -0.91
N VAL A 31 -12.96 12.50 -1.85
CA VAL A 31 -13.26 12.87 -3.24
C VAL A 31 -14.49 13.76 -3.33
N VAL A 32 -15.58 13.39 -2.65
CA VAL A 32 -16.82 14.17 -2.63
C VAL A 32 -16.57 15.56 -2.05
N MET A 33 -15.84 15.66 -0.94
CA MET A 33 -15.47 16.95 -0.34
C MET A 33 -14.61 17.79 -1.27
N GLY A 34 -13.64 17.18 -1.98
CA GLY A 34 -12.84 17.88 -2.98
C GLY A 34 -13.68 18.45 -4.13
N ILE A 35 -14.66 17.69 -4.62
CA ILE A 35 -15.59 18.15 -5.67
C ILE A 35 -16.45 19.31 -5.16
N ILE A 36 -17.03 19.19 -3.95
CA ILE A 36 -17.84 20.25 -3.34
C ILE A 36 -17.00 21.51 -3.11
N PHE A 37 -15.77 21.36 -2.58
CA PHE A 37 -14.85 22.46 -2.31
C PHE A 37 -14.62 23.32 -3.57
N LEU A 38 -14.33 22.68 -4.71
CA LEU A 38 -14.19 23.38 -5.99
C LEU A 38 -15.53 23.94 -6.50
N GLY A 39 -16.63 23.21 -6.31
CA GLY A 39 -17.98 23.64 -6.71
C GLY A 39 -18.46 24.89 -5.97
N GLU A 40 -18.00 25.12 -4.74
CA GLU A 40 -18.27 26.33 -3.94
C GLU A 40 -17.39 27.53 -4.35
N GLY A 41 -16.48 27.35 -5.32
CA GLY A 41 -15.63 28.43 -5.84
C GLY A 41 -14.30 28.61 -5.11
N HIS A 42 -13.93 27.70 -4.21
CA HIS A 42 -12.60 27.75 -3.60
C HIS A 42 -11.50 27.50 -4.63
N HIS A 43 -10.39 28.22 -4.51
CA HIS A 43 -9.25 28.04 -5.39
C HIS A 43 -8.52 26.74 -5.09
N SER A 44 -8.29 25.95 -6.13
CA SER A 44 -7.44 24.75 -6.05
C SER A 44 -5.99 25.13 -5.76
N ALA A 45 -5.39 24.49 -4.75
CA ALA A 45 -3.97 24.60 -4.44
C ALA A 45 -3.07 24.00 -5.56
N ALA A 46 -3.61 23.07 -6.36
CA ALA A 46 -2.97 22.56 -7.57
C ALA A 46 -3.52 23.29 -8.81
N PRO A 47 -2.68 23.94 -9.64
CA PRO A 47 -3.15 24.60 -10.86
C PRO A 47 -3.86 23.61 -11.80
N MET A 48 -5.10 23.93 -12.19
CA MET A 48 -5.95 23.06 -13.02
C MET A 48 -5.94 23.44 -14.51
N THR A 49 -4.85 24.03 -15.00
CA THR A 49 -4.73 24.41 -16.42
C THR A 49 -4.17 23.25 -17.25
N ALA A 50 -4.46 23.24 -18.55
CA ALA A 50 -3.99 22.19 -19.46
C ALA A 50 -2.46 22.00 -19.45
N ALA A 51 -1.71 23.06 -19.16
CA ALA A 51 -0.25 23.03 -19.02
C ALA A 51 0.25 22.16 -17.86
N HIS A 52 -0.61 21.83 -16.89
CA HIS A 52 -0.27 21.06 -15.68
C HIS A 52 -0.76 19.60 -15.75
N LEU A 53 -1.34 19.17 -16.88
CA LEU A 53 -1.75 17.78 -17.09
C LEU A 53 -0.54 16.84 -17.19
N LEU A 54 0.55 17.33 -17.77
CA LEU A 54 1.83 16.63 -17.80
C LEU A 54 2.78 17.27 -16.78
N PRO A 55 3.56 16.46 -16.04
CA PRO A 55 4.54 17.01 -15.10
C PRO A 55 5.60 17.81 -15.87
N ALA A 56 5.96 18.97 -15.33
CA ALA A 56 7.07 19.76 -15.86
C ALA A 56 8.36 18.94 -15.82
N TRP A 57 9.16 19.01 -16.89
CA TRP A 57 10.45 18.34 -16.93
C TRP A 57 11.40 18.98 -15.93
N THR A 58 11.66 18.28 -14.82
CA THR A 58 12.54 18.72 -13.73
C THR A 58 13.81 17.88 -13.65
N GLY A 59 14.16 17.21 -14.76
CA GLY A 59 15.27 16.26 -14.84
C GLY A 59 14.98 14.92 -14.13
N LEU A 60 16.03 14.15 -13.87
CA LEU A 60 15.93 12.79 -13.30
C LEU A 60 15.20 12.77 -11.95
N ALA A 61 15.35 13.79 -11.12
CA ALA A 61 14.72 13.87 -9.79
C ALA A 61 13.18 13.88 -9.86
N GLY A 62 12.58 14.47 -10.90
CA GLY A 62 11.14 14.43 -11.12
C GLY A 62 10.64 13.03 -11.48
N ILE A 63 11.45 12.27 -12.24
CA ILE A 63 11.13 10.89 -12.61
C ILE A 63 11.23 9.96 -11.40
N VAL A 64 12.15 10.21 -10.46
CA VAL A 64 12.27 9.43 -9.21
C VAL A 64 10.96 9.40 -8.43
N LEU A 65 10.23 10.51 -8.37
CA LEU A 65 8.93 10.57 -7.70
C LEU A 65 7.90 9.65 -8.36
N ILE A 66 7.88 9.60 -9.69
CA ILE A 66 7.02 8.70 -10.46
C ILE A 66 7.42 7.23 -10.22
N VAL A 67 8.73 6.95 -10.27
CA VAL A 67 9.27 5.60 -10.03
C VAL A 67 9.02 5.12 -8.60
N SER A 68 9.02 6.02 -7.63
CA SER A 68 8.72 5.69 -6.24
C SER A 68 7.28 5.19 -6.06
N ASN A 69 6.36 5.56 -6.97
CA ASN A 69 4.98 5.10 -6.95
C ASN A 69 4.79 3.65 -7.42
N PHE A 70 5.84 2.97 -7.93
CA PHE A 70 5.74 1.55 -8.28
C PHE A 70 5.28 0.68 -7.10
N LEU A 71 5.67 1.05 -5.87
CA LEU A 71 5.25 0.32 -4.66
C LEU A 71 3.74 0.28 -4.50
N ALA A 72 3.03 1.32 -4.95
CA ALA A 72 1.58 1.39 -4.86
C ALA A 72 0.90 0.26 -5.63
N TYR A 73 1.54 -0.25 -6.69
CA TYR A 73 1.03 -1.33 -7.53
C TYR A 73 1.61 -2.71 -7.20
N ALA A 74 2.50 -2.79 -6.20
CA ALA A 74 3.07 -4.06 -5.77
C ALA A 74 2.01 -4.98 -5.15
N GLY A 75 2.16 -6.29 -5.34
CA GLY A 75 1.26 -7.30 -4.77
C GLY A 75 0.22 -7.86 -5.72
N MET A 76 0.11 -7.36 -6.96
CA MET A 76 -0.79 -7.92 -7.97
C MET A 76 -0.47 -9.39 -8.28
N GLU A 77 0.81 -9.77 -8.18
CA GLU A 77 1.29 -11.15 -8.36
C GLU A 77 0.79 -12.12 -7.27
N MET A 78 0.42 -11.61 -6.10
CA MET A 78 -0.12 -12.44 -5.01
C MET A 78 -1.45 -13.10 -5.40
N ASN A 79 -2.22 -12.49 -6.32
CA ASN A 79 -3.46 -13.09 -6.79
C ASN A 79 -3.22 -14.30 -7.70
N ALA A 80 -2.02 -14.45 -8.28
CA ALA A 80 -1.70 -15.54 -9.19
C ALA A 80 -1.79 -16.92 -8.53
N VAL A 81 -1.51 -17.03 -7.21
CA VAL A 81 -1.57 -18.32 -6.49
C VAL A 81 -3.00 -18.82 -6.28
N HIS A 82 -4.01 -17.99 -6.54
CA HIS A 82 -5.43 -18.34 -6.44
C HIS A 82 -6.08 -18.52 -7.81
N VAL A 83 -5.32 -18.46 -8.91
CA VAL A 83 -5.87 -18.60 -10.27
C VAL A 83 -6.46 -19.99 -10.50
N ASP A 84 -5.89 -21.00 -9.84
CA ASP A 84 -6.37 -22.38 -9.92
C ASP A 84 -7.72 -22.60 -9.19
N GLU A 85 -8.15 -21.62 -8.39
CA GLU A 85 -9.46 -21.64 -7.72
C GLU A 85 -10.59 -21.07 -8.61
N LEU A 86 -10.25 -20.51 -9.78
CA LEU A 86 -11.23 -19.98 -10.74
C LEU A 86 -11.93 -21.10 -11.49
N ARG A 87 -13.23 -20.93 -11.77
CA ARG A 87 -14.03 -21.90 -12.53
C ARG A 87 -13.57 -21.95 -13.99
N ASN A 88 -13.27 -20.79 -14.56
CA ASN A 88 -12.73 -20.69 -15.93
C ASN A 88 -11.59 -19.66 -15.98
N PRO A 89 -10.35 -20.08 -15.66
CA PRO A 89 -9.18 -19.18 -15.62
C PRO A 89 -8.97 -18.40 -16.93
N ALA A 90 -9.26 -18.99 -18.09
CA ALA A 90 -9.01 -18.39 -19.39
C ALA A 90 -9.81 -17.09 -19.61
N THR A 91 -10.99 -16.97 -18.99
CA THR A 91 -11.91 -15.84 -19.21
C THR A 91 -12.16 -15.02 -17.95
N GLU A 92 -12.16 -15.64 -16.77
CA GLU A 92 -12.42 -14.94 -15.51
C GLU A 92 -11.20 -14.15 -15.04
N PHE A 93 -9.98 -14.70 -15.19
CA PHE A 93 -8.75 -14.03 -14.81
C PHE A 93 -8.53 -12.68 -15.53
N PRO A 94 -8.60 -12.58 -16.87
CA PRO A 94 -8.43 -11.29 -17.55
C PRO A 94 -9.52 -10.29 -17.19
N LYS A 95 -10.79 -10.72 -17.01
CA LYS A 95 -11.89 -9.85 -16.59
C LYS A 95 -11.65 -9.29 -15.19
N ALA A 96 -11.29 -10.16 -14.25
CA ALA A 96 -10.97 -9.77 -12.87
C ALA A 96 -9.78 -8.80 -12.83
N THR A 97 -8.74 -9.07 -13.61
CA THR A 97 -7.55 -8.20 -13.71
C THR A 97 -7.92 -6.81 -14.25
N TRP A 98 -8.77 -6.73 -15.28
CA TRP A 98 -9.18 -5.44 -15.86
C TRP A 98 -10.04 -4.61 -14.89
N VAL A 99 -11.01 -5.25 -14.22
CA VAL A 99 -11.82 -4.59 -13.19
C VAL A 99 -10.94 -4.11 -12.02
N ALA A 100 -9.99 -4.94 -11.57
CA ALA A 100 -9.06 -4.57 -10.51
C ALA A 100 -8.19 -3.38 -10.92
N MET A 101 -7.69 -3.34 -12.16
CA MET A 101 -6.89 -2.23 -12.68
C MET A 101 -7.68 -0.91 -12.64
N VAL A 102 -8.91 -0.88 -13.16
CA VAL A 102 -9.74 0.33 -13.15
C VAL A 102 -10.05 0.78 -11.73
N LEU A 103 -10.37 -0.15 -10.84
CA LEU A 103 -10.66 0.15 -9.44
C LEU A 103 -9.43 0.72 -8.72
N VAL A 104 -8.25 0.12 -8.90
CA VAL A 104 -6.99 0.60 -8.31
C VAL A 104 -6.66 2.00 -8.81
N LEU A 105 -6.80 2.26 -10.12
CA LEU A 105 -6.57 3.60 -10.67
C LEU A 105 -7.54 4.63 -10.07
N ALA A 106 -8.83 4.30 -9.96
CA ALA A 106 -9.81 5.19 -9.36
C ALA A 106 -9.49 5.50 -7.88
N VAL A 107 -9.14 4.47 -7.10
CA VAL A 107 -8.83 4.58 -5.66
C VAL A 107 -7.51 5.33 -5.40
N PHE A 108 -6.54 5.28 -6.31
CA PHE A 108 -5.29 6.03 -6.15
C PHE A 108 -5.35 7.44 -6.70
N ILE A 109 -5.95 7.63 -7.88
CA ILE A 109 -5.93 8.93 -8.56
C ILE A 109 -6.92 9.90 -7.92
N LEU A 110 -8.18 9.51 -7.72
CA LEU A 110 -9.22 10.46 -7.29
C LEU A 110 -8.95 11.03 -5.90
N PRO A 111 -8.61 10.22 -4.86
CA PRO A 111 -8.30 10.78 -3.55
C PRO A 111 -7.01 11.60 -3.54
N ALA A 112 -5.97 11.20 -4.28
CA ALA A 112 -4.73 11.97 -4.38
C ALA A 112 -4.97 13.34 -5.02
N LEU A 113 -5.83 13.40 -6.05
CA LEU A 113 -6.24 14.65 -6.68
C LEU A 113 -7.00 15.54 -5.69
N ALA A 114 -7.94 14.98 -4.92
CA ALA A 114 -8.66 15.72 -3.89
C ALA A 114 -7.72 16.31 -2.82
N ILE A 115 -6.70 15.56 -2.38
CA ILE A 115 -5.65 16.07 -1.47
C ILE A 115 -4.92 17.26 -2.10
N SER A 116 -4.56 17.15 -3.38
CA SER A 116 -3.82 18.19 -4.10
C SER A 116 -4.60 19.50 -4.29
N TRP A 117 -5.92 19.45 -4.28
CA TRP A 117 -6.77 20.63 -4.42
C TRP A 117 -6.81 21.49 -3.15
N VAL A 118 -6.60 20.89 -1.97
CA VAL A 118 -6.71 21.62 -0.70
C VAL A 118 -5.35 21.89 -0.04
N ILE A 119 -4.35 21.01 -0.22
CA ILE A 119 -3.01 21.19 0.37
C ILE A 119 -1.97 21.48 -0.74
N PRO A 120 -1.19 22.57 -0.64
CA PRO A 120 -0.07 22.82 -1.55
C PRO A 120 0.97 21.70 -1.53
N ALA A 121 1.52 21.35 -2.69
CA ALA A 121 2.41 20.19 -2.86
C ALA A 121 3.63 20.16 -1.91
N GLN A 122 4.15 21.33 -1.51
CA GLN A 122 5.32 21.42 -0.61
C GLN A 122 4.96 21.17 0.88
N GLN A 123 3.67 21.18 1.22
CA GLN A 123 3.17 21.01 2.59
C GLN A 123 2.60 19.61 2.85
N ILE A 124 2.42 18.81 1.79
CA ILE A 124 1.88 17.45 1.91
C ILE A 124 2.93 16.57 2.59
N GLY A 125 2.65 16.16 3.82
CA GLY A 125 3.45 15.16 4.51
C GLY A 125 3.24 13.78 3.91
N LEU A 126 4.30 13.01 3.68
CA LEU A 126 4.17 11.66 3.10
C LEU A 126 3.34 10.71 3.96
N THR A 127 3.43 10.86 5.28
CA THR A 127 2.74 9.97 6.24
C THR A 127 1.46 10.59 6.81
N SER A 128 1.38 11.93 6.87
CA SER A 128 0.25 12.67 7.43
C SER A 128 -0.67 13.29 6.38
N GLY A 129 -0.33 13.23 5.10
CA GLY A 129 -0.99 13.98 4.02
C GLY A 129 -2.51 13.74 3.93
N VAL A 130 -2.94 12.49 4.09
CA VAL A 130 -4.37 12.15 4.09
C VAL A 130 -5.10 12.84 5.26
N MET A 131 -4.52 12.79 6.46
CA MET A 131 -5.09 13.46 7.65
C MET A 131 -5.02 14.98 7.54
N GLN A 132 -3.97 15.53 6.93
CA GLN A 132 -3.86 16.97 6.66
C GLN A 132 -4.98 17.44 5.74
N ALA A 133 -5.26 16.70 4.66
CA ALA A 133 -6.35 17.03 3.75
C ALA A 133 -7.72 16.98 4.42
N PHE A 134 -8.01 15.91 5.19
CA PHE A 134 -9.27 15.85 5.95
C PHE A 134 -9.40 17.00 6.95
N ALA A 135 -8.35 17.32 7.70
CA ALA A 135 -8.37 18.43 8.63
C ALA A 135 -8.64 19.76 7.92
N ALA A 136 -7.97 20.02 6.79
CA ALA A 136 -8.17 21.24 6.01
C ALA A 136 -9.59 21.33 5.45
N PHE A 137 -10.11 20.26 4.84
CA PHE A 137 -11.50 20.24 4.38
C PHE A 137 -12.49 20.44 5.54
N PHE A 138 -12.33 19.73 6.66
CA PHE A 138 -13.23 19.88 7.80
C PHE A 138 -13.18 21.27 8.44
N THR A 139 -12.04 21.98 8.37
CA THR A 139 -11.95 23.38 8.78
C THR A 139 -12.74 24.28 7.83
N VAL A 140 -12.62 24.09 6.50
CA VAL A 140 -13.39 24.86 5.51
C VAL A 140 -14.89 24.68 5.70
N PHE A 141 -15.35 23.45 5.92
CA PHE A 141 -16.78 23.15 6.11
C PHE A 141 -17.28 23.30 7.56
N GLY A 142 -16.43 23.73 8.50
CA GLY A 142 -16.82 23.93 9.91
C GLY A 142 -17.17 22.65 10.69
N ILE A 143 -16.74 21.47 10.24
CA ILE A 143 -17.06 20.15 10.83
C ILE A 143 -15.83 19.47 11.47
N GLN A 144 -14.99 20.24 12.16
CA GLN A 144 -13.70 19.80 12.69
C GLN A 144 -13.78 18.62 13.67
N PHE A 145 -14.94 18.36 14.29
CA PHE A 145 -15.18 17.19 15.13
C PHE A 145 -15.06 15.84 14.39
N MET A 146 -15.07 15.85 13.05
CA MET A 146 -14.89 14.65 12.22
C MET A 146 -13.42 14.22 12.06
N VAL A 147 -12.46 15.08 12.42
CA VAL A 147 -11.02 14.76 12.40
C VAL A 147 -10.69 13.49 13.19
N PRO A 148 -11.04 13.36 14.50
CA PRO A 148 -10.73 12.15 15.27
C PRO A 148 -11.45 10.91 14.75
N LEU A 149 -12.69 11.03 14.26
CA LEU A 149 -13.43 9.89 13.69
C LEU A 149 -12.73 9.34 12.45
N THR A 150 -12.26 10.24 11.59
CA THR A 150 -11.53 9.88 10.37
C THR A 150 -10.16 9.29 10.71
N ALA A 151 -9.48 9.82 11.72
CA ALA A 151 -8.22 9.24 12.22
C ALA A 151 -8.41 7.78 12.67
N VAL A 152 -9.49 7.48 13.41
CA VAL A 152 -9.83 6.12 13.81
C VAL A 152 -10.10 5.23 12.60
N ALA A 153 -10.86 5.72 11.61
CA ALA A 153 -11.11 4.96 10.38
C ALA A 153 -9.81 4.61 9.65
N ILE A 154 -8.89 5.57 9.51
CA ILE A 154 -7.58 5.34 8.89
C ILE A 154 -6.74 4.36 9.71
N CYS A 155 -6.74 4.45 11.04
CA CYS A 155 -6.08 3.46 11.90
C CYS A 155 -6.63 2.04 11.67
N VAL A 156 -7.95 1.89 11.55
CA VAL A 156 -8.59 0.61 11.20
C VAL A 156 -8.12 0.14 9.82
N ALA A 157 -7.99 1.04 8.86
CA ALA A 157 -7.43 0.75 7.54
C ALA A 157 -6.01 0.17 7.61
N MET A 158 -5.14 0.82 8.38
CA MET A 158 -3.73 0.40 8.53
C MET A 158 -3.64 -0.98 9.17
N ILE A 159 -4.40 -1.23 10.24
CA ILE A 159 -4.45 -2.53 10.92
C ILE A 159 -5.00 -3.62 9.99
N SER A 160 -6.05 -3.29 9.24
CA SER A 160 -6.66 -4.15 8.23
C SER A 160 -5.68 -4.54 7.13
N GLY A 161 -4.91 -3.56 6.64
CA GLY A 161 -3.83 -3.77 5.67
C GLY A 161 -2.79 -4.76 6.20
N VAL A 162 -2.31 -4.58 7.43
CA VAL A 162 -1.34 -5.51 8.06
C VAL A 162 -1.87 -6.95 8.07
N PHE A 163 -3.16 -7.17 8.29
CA PHE A 163 -3.76 -8.50 8.26
C PHE A 163 -3.77 -9.14 6.87
N ALA A 164 -4.07 -8.36 5.83
CA ALA A 164 -3.99 -8.84 4.45
C ALA A 164 -2.56 -9.25 4.07
N TRP A 165 -1.57 -8.44 4.46
CA TRP A 165 -0.15 -8.65 4.14
C TRP A 165 0.53 -9.75 4.94
N LEU A 166 -0.02 -10.17 6.09
CA LEU A 166 0.58 -11.25 6.88
C LEU A 166 0.24 -12.66 6.35
N SER A 167 -0.96 -12.85 5.78
CA SER A 167 -1.45 -14.20 5.43
C SER A 167 -0.87 -14.72 4.12
N GLY A 168 -0.90 -13.91 3.05
CA GLY A 168 -0.52 -14.33 1.70
C GLY A 168 0.97 -14.74 1.56
N PRO A 169 1.93 -13.82 1.84
CA PRO A 169 3.35 -14.10 1.72
C PRO A 169 3.80 -15.28 2.58
N SER A 170 3.23 -15.43 3.78
CA SER A 170 3.56 -16.53 4.69
C SER A 170 3.15 -17.90 4.12
N LYS A 171 2.02 -17.98 3.40
CA LYS A 171 1.60 -19.21 2.72
C LYS A 171 2.49 -19.52 1.52
N GLY A 172 2.80 -18.53 0.68
CA GLY A 172 3.71 -18.72 -0.46
C GLY A 172 5.09 -19.18 -0.01
N LEU A 173 5.64 -18.55 1.03
CA LEU A 173 6.92 -18.94 1.61
C LEU A 173 6.89 -20.34 2.24
N LEU A 174 5.79 -20.71 2.91
CA LEU A 174 5.59 -22.05 3.43
C LEU A 174 5.58 -23.10 2.31
N LEU A 175 4.82 -22.86 1.24
CA LEU A 175 4.67 -23.78 0.10
C LEU A 175 6.03 -24.07 -0.52
N VAL A 176 6.79 -23.04 -0.87
CA VAL A 176 8.14 -23.19 -1.45
C VAL A 176 9.08 -23.84 -0.43
N GLY A 177 8.96 -23.49 0.85
CA GLY A 177 9.72 -24.10 1.94
C GLY A 177 9.55 -25.63 2.03
N ARG A 178 8.31 -26.12 1.89
CA ARG A 178 7.96 -27.54 1.90
C ARG A 178 8.39 -28.27 0.62
N GLN A 179 8.12 -27.68 -0.53
CA GLN A 179 8.41 -28.29 -1.83
C GLN A 179 9.92 -28.42 -2.09
N TYR A 180 10.69 -27.38 -1.76
CA TYR A 180 12.11 -27.29 -2.10
C TYR A 180 13.06 -27.44 -0.90
N GLY A 181 12.52 -27.56 0.32
CA GLY A 181 13.32 -27.71 1.54
C GLY A 181 14.10 -26.44 1.92
N TYR A 182 13.59 -25.25 1.55
CA TYR A 182 14.25 -23.96 1.80
C TYR A 182 14.11 -23.46 3.24
N LEU A 183 13.20 -24.04 4.03
CA LEU A 183 12.97 -23.67 5.42
C LEU A 183 13.26 -24.85 6.36
N PRO A 184 13.75 -24.63 7.58
CA PRO A 184 13.82 -25.70 8.57
C PRO A 184 12.40 -26.18 8.96
N PRO A 185 12.21 -27.47 9.31
CA PRO A 185 10.90 -28.05 9.62
C PRO A 185 10.16 -27.32 10.74
N TYR A 186 10.91 -26.71 11.67
CA TYR A 186 10.33 -25.86 12.71
C TYR A 186 9.52 -24.69 12.11
N LEU A 187 10.02 -23.99 11.09
CA LEU A 187 9.30 -22.88 10.46
C LEU A 187 8.15 -23.35 9.55
N GLN A 188 8.11 -24.63 9.18
CA GLN A 188 7.08 -25.20 8.30
C GLN A 188 5.84 -25.73 9.05
N LYS A 189 5.82 -25.61 10.39
CA LYS A 189 4.69 -26.06 11.21
C LYS A 189 3.46 -25.17 10.99
N MET A 190 2.33 -25.82 10.73
CA MET A 190 1.02 -25.16 10.67
C MET A 190 0.19 -25.51 11.89
N LYS A 191 -0.62 -24.56 12.35
CA LYS A 191 -1.69 -24.82 13.32
C LYS A 191 -2.91 -25.40 12.59
N THR A 192 -3.80 -26.07 13.32
CA THR A 192 -5.06 -26.69 12.83
C THR A 192 -5.94 -25.76 11.99
N ASN A 193 -5.78 -24.44 12.14
CA ASN A 193 -6.58 -23.44 11.42
C ASN A 193 -5.92 -22.95 10.11
N GLY A 194 -4.93 -23.70 9.58
CA GLY A 194 -4.27 -23.41 8.29
C GLY A 194 -3.32 -22.20 8.31
N VAL A 195 -2.79 -21.83 9.48
CA VAL A 195 -1.95 -20.64 9.66
C VAL A 195 -0.51 -21.05 10.01
N PRO A 196 0.52 -20.59 9.27
CA PRO A 196 1.94 -20.84 9.57
C PRO A 196 2.44 -19.95 10.72
N MET A 197 2.09 -20.30 11.96
CA MET A 197 2.34 -19.47 13.13
C MET A 197 3.83 -19.13 13.34
N HIS A 198 4.74 -20.06 13.05
CA HIS A 198 6.17 -19.83 13.27
C HIS A 198 6.76 -18.82 12.28
N ILE A 199 6.31 -18.85 11.03
CA ILE A 199 6.64 -17.80 10.05
C ILE A 199 6.08 -16.45 10.52
N LEU A 200 4.84 -16.43 11.02
CA LEU A 200 4.24 -15.19 11.54
C LEU A 200 4.99 -14.62 12.77
N TYR A 201 5.49 -15.47 13.67
CA TYR A 201 6.32 -15.01 14.78
C TYR A 201 7.64 -14.42 14.30
N LEU A 202 8.29 -15.04 13.30
CA LEU A 202 9.51 -14.52 12.70
C LEU A 202 9.28 -13.16 12.04
N VAL A 203 8.24 -13.04 11.21
CA VAL A 203 7.86 -11.78 10.56
C VAL A 203 7.56 -10.70 11.61
N ALA A 204 6.83 -11.04 12.67
CA ALA A 204 6.54 -10.10 13.75
C ALA A 204 7.80 -9.65 14.49
N ALA A 205 8.71 -10.58 14.82
CA ALA A 205 9.98 -10.24 15.47
C ALA A 205 10.83 -9.29 14.61
N ILE A 206 10.98 -9.59 13.32
CA ILE A 206 11.70 -8.74 12.37
C ILE A 206 11.04 -7.36 12.28
N THR A 207 9.71 -7.32 12.15
CA THR A 207 8.96 -6.05 12.05
C THR A 207 9.09 -5.22 13.33
N THR A 208 9.05 -5.85 14.51
CA THR A 208 9.25 -5.16 15.80
C THR A 208 10.68 -4.60 15.92
N LEU A 209 11.70 -5.37 15.51
CA LEU A 209 13.09 -4.90 15.51
C LEU A 209 13.28 -3.70 14.57
N LEU A 210 12.75 -3.78 13.34
CA LEU A 210 12.75 -2.66 12.40
C LEU A 210 11.98 -1.45 12.96
N GLY A 211 10.84 -1.69 13.62
CA GLY A 211 10.04 -0.66 14.29
C GLY A 211 10.78 0.05 15.42
N ILE A 212 11.55 -0.68 16.24
CA ILE A 212 12.42 -0.08 17.27
C ILE A 212 13.49 0.80 16.61
N GLY A 213 13.98 0.41 15.43
CA GLY A 213 14.91 1.21 14.63
C GLY A 213 14.42 2.63 14.32
N TYR A 214 13.10 2.84 14.20
CA TYR A 214 12.53 4.18 13.99
C TYR A 214 12.80 5.15 15.14
N ALA A 215 13.02 4.67 16.36
CA ALA A 215 13.36 5.53 17.50
C ALA A 215 14.70 6.28 17.30
N PHE A 216 15.54 5.80 16.38
CA PHE A 216 16.85 6.38 16.08
C PHE A 216 16.88 7.23 14.79
N ILE A 217 15.76 7.31 14.05
CA ILE A 217 15.66 8.13 12.84
C ILE A 217 14.90 9.42 13.19
N PRO A 218 15.48 10.61 12.97
CA PRO A 218 14.91 11.88 13.43
C PRO A 218 13.59 12.28 12.74
N SER A 219 13.23 11.63 11.63
CA SER A 219 11.99 11.90 10.89
C SER A 219 11.32 10.62 10.40
N VAL A 220 10.03 10.47 10.71
CA VAL A 220 9.18 9.38 10.23
C VAL A 220 9.05 9.40 8.71
N SER A 221 8.99 10.58 8.09
CA SER A 221 8.90 10.70 6.63
C SER A 221 10.19 10.29 5.92
N SER A 222 11.35 10.62 6.49
CA SER A 222 12.65 10.16 5.96
C SER A 222 12.79 8.64 6.09
N ALA A 223 12.39 8.06 7.22
CA ALA A 223 12.39 6.62 7.42
C ALA A 223 11.44 5.92 6.44
N TYR A 224 10.18 6.38 6.36
CA TYR A 224 9.18 5.86 5.42
C TYR A 224 9.73 5.83 4.01
N TRP A 225 10.37 6.92 3.58
CA TRP A 225 10.90 7.03 2.24
C TRP A 225 12.07 6.06 1.98
N ILE A 226 13.04 5.95 2.91
CA ILE A 226 14.14 4.99 2.79
C ILE A 226 13.61 3.55 2.66
N PHE A 227 12.68 3.16 3.53
CA PHE A 227 12.07 1.83 3.47
C PHE A 227 11.25 1.61 2.21
N ALA A 228 10.51 2.63 1.75
CA ALA A 228 9.73 2.57 0.53
C ALA A 228 10.64 2.31 -0.67
N VAL A 229 11.72 3.08 -0.83
CA VAL A 229 12.66 2.87 -1.94
C VAL A 229 13.31 1.50 -1.88
N VAL A 230 13.87 1.09 -0.74
CA VAL A 230 14.50 -0.23 -0.59
C VAL A 230 13.51 -1.34 -0.93
N THR A 231 12.28 -1.25 -0.43
CA THR A 231 11.22 -2.23 -0.71
C THR A 231 10.88 -2.26 -2.19
N THR A 232 10.69 -1.10 -2.83
CA THR A 232 10.43 -1.00 -4.28
C THR A 232 11.56 -1.63 -5.08
N GLN A 233 12.82 -1.38 -4.72
CA GLN A 233 13.97 -1.94 -5.44
C GLN A 233 13.99 -3.48 -5.36
N ILE A 234 13.75 -4.05 -4.18
CA ILE A 234 13.67 -5.50 -4.00
C ILE A 234 12.53 -6.08 -4.85
N TYR A 235 11.37 -5.42 -4.86
CA TYR A 235 10.23 -5.80 -5.69
C TYR A 235 10.55 -5.76 -7.19
N LEU A 236 11.22 -4.70 -7.66
CA LEU A 236 11.59 -4.58 -9.06
C LEU A 236 12.60 -5.64 -9.49
N ILE A 237 13.56 -6.00 -8.63
CA ILE A 237 14.49 -7.12 -8.90
C ILE A 237 13.69 -8.42 -9.09
N MET A 238 12.74 -8.69 -8.20
CA MET A 238 11.84 -9.84 -8.35
C MET A 238 11.05 -9.79 -9.67
N TYR A 239 10.49 -8.64 -10.05
CA TYR A 239 9.77 -8.49 -11.32
C TYR A 239 10.67 -8.73 -12.54
N VAL A 240 11.91 -8.22 -12.55
CA VAL A 240 12.89 -8.49 -13.61
C VAL A 240 13.13 -10.00 -13.74
N LEU A 241 13.39 -10.69 -12.63
CA LEU A 241 13.57 -12.14 -12.63
C LEU A 241 12.31 -12.88 -13.13
N MET A 242 11.12 -12.42 -12.74
CA MET A 242 9.84 -12.99 -13.17
C MET A 242 9.59 -12.80 -14.67
N PHE A 243 9.89 -11.62 -15.23
CA PHE A 243 9.79 -11.38 -16.68
C PHE A 243 10.78 -12.26 -17.45
N ILE A 244 12.04 -12.36 -16.99
CA ILE A 244 13.05 -13.24 -17.59
C ILE A 244 12.57 -14.71 -17.55
N ALA A 245 12.07 -15.16 -16.40
CA ALA A 245 11.55 -16.52 -16.24
C ALA A 245 10.36 -16.79 -17.16
N GLY A 246 9.42 -15.85 -17.27
CA GLY A 246 8.26 -15.95 -18.16
C GLY A 246 8.63 -16.01 -19.64
N VAL A 247 9.57 -15.17 -20.08
CA VAL A 247 10.12 -15.21 -21.46
C VAL A 247 10.82 -16.53 -21.72
N ASN A 248 11.66 -16.99 -20.78
CA ASN A 248 12.37 -18.27 -20.89
C ASN A 248 11.39 -19.45 -20.96
N LEU A 249 10.32 -19.44 -20.16
CA LEU A 249 9.28 -20.46 -20.18
C LEU A 249 8.58 -20.54 -21.55
N ARG A 250 8.23 -19.38 -22.14
CA ARG A 250 7.61 -19.36 -23.48
C ARG A 250 8.54 -19.80 -24.60
N ARG A 251 9.84 -19.57 -24.47
CA ARG A 251 10.84 -20.02 -25.45
C ARG A 251 11.15 -21.50 -25.34
N ARG A 252 11.31 -22.02 -24.12
CA ARG A 252 11.74 -23.41 -23.87
C ARG A 252 10.61 -24.42 -23.89
N GLN A 253 9.39 -24.00 -23.55
CA GLN A 253 8.22 -24.89 -23.47
C GLN A 253 7.02 -24.26 -24.19
N PRO A 254 7.10 -24.03 -25.51
CA PRO A 254 6.02 -23.35 -26.26
C PRO A 254 4.69 -24.11 -26.17
N ASP A 255 4.72 -25.45 -26.19
CA ASP A 255 3.51 -26.29 -26.29
C ASP A 255 2.86 -26.65 -24.94
N HIS A 256 3.44 -26.21 -23.81
CA HIS A 256 2.86 -26.47 -22.49
C HIS A 256 1.41 -25.94 -22.40
N PRO A 257 0.43 -26.75 -21.94
CA PRO A 257 -0.95 -26.30 -21.78
C PRO A 257 -1.02 -25.18 -20.72
N ARG A 258 -1.82 -24.14 -20.96
CA ARG A 258 -1.87 -22.95 -20.10
C ARG A 258 -3.32 -22.58 -19.85
N GLY A 259 -3.70 -22.43 -18.57
CA GLY A 259 -5.05 -21.99 -18.19
C GLY A 259 -5.41 -20.61 -18.75
N TYR A 260 -4.43 -19.73 -18.93
CA TYR A 260 -4.58 -18.44 -19.61
C TYR A 260 -3.37 -18.14 -20.50
N ARG A 261 -3.63 -17.60 -21.71
CA ARG A 261 -2.60 -17.13 -22.64
C ARG A 261 -2.75 -15.62 -22.85
N ALA A 262 -1.90 -14.85 -22.16
CA ALA A 262 -1.88 -13.40 -22.33
C ALA A 262 -1.53 -13.02 -23.79
N PRO A 263 -2.35 -12.18 -24.46
CA PRO A 263 -2.07 -11.68 -25.79
C PRO A 263 -0.85 -10.74 -25.74
N GLY A 264 0.04 -10.83 -26.73
CA GLY A 264 1.24 -9.99 -26.78
C GLY A 264 2.22 -10.19 -25.63
N PHE A 265 2.20 -11.32 -24.91
CA PHE A 265 3.01 -11.55 -23.71
C PHE A 265 4.48 -11.21 -23.86
N MET A 266 5.11 -11.54 -25.00
CA MET A 266 6.52 -11.25 -25.23
C MET A 266 6.77 -9.74 -25.24
N PHE A 267 5.91 -8.98 -25.93
CA PHE A 267 5.97 -7.52 -25.96
C PHE A 267 5.81 -6.93 -24.55
N TRP A 268 4.76 -7.33 -23.83
CA TRP A 268 4.52 -6.84 -22.47
C TRP A 268 5.62 -7.24 -21.47
N SER A 269 6.23 -8.41 -21.64
CA SER A 269 7.36 -8.84 -20.80
C SER A 269 8.61 -8.00 -21.04
N TRP A 270 8.86 -7.59 -22.29
CA TRP A 270 9.95 -6.68 -22.61
C TRP A 270 9.70 -5.27 -22.07
N VAL A 271 8.49 -4.73 -22.27
CA VAL A 271 8.12 -3.42 -21.75
C VAL A 271 8.25 -3.39 -20.22
N GLY A 272 7.65 -4.37 -19.53
CA GLY A 272 7.71 -4.48 -18.06
C GLY A 272 9.12 -4.77 -17.53
N GLY A 273 9.89 -5.62 -18.22
CA GLY A 273 11.27 -5.92 -17.86
C GLY A 273 12.18 -4.70 -17.98
N LEU A 274 12.13 -4.00 -19.13
CA LEU A 274 12.91 -2.78 -19.36
C LEU A 274 12.50 -1.66 -18.40
N SER A 275 11.20 -1.44 -18.20
CA SER A 275 10.73 -0.43 -17.25
C SER A 275 11.19 -0.72 -15.83
N SER A 276 11.23 -2.00 -15.43
CA SER A 276 11.71 -2.40 -14.10
C SER A 276 13.20 -2.17 -13.94
N VAL A 277 14.01 -2.48 -14.97
CA VAL A 277 15.46 -2.18 -14.96
C VAL A 277 15.72 -0.68 -14.88
N LEU A 278 15.03 0.13 -15.69
CA LEU A 278 15.16 1.59 -15.64
C LEU A 278 14.73 2.16 -14.28
N ALA A 279 13.64 1.66 -13.72
CA ALA A 279 13.17 2.04 -12.38
C ALA A 279 14.16 1.65 -11.26
N ILE A 280 14.88 0.54 -11.41
CA ILE A 280 15.99 0.18 -10.50
C ILE A 280 17.09 1.24 -10.59
N LEU A 281 17.56 1.55 -11.80
CA LEU A 281 18.64 2.54 -12.00
C LEU A 281 18.26 3.92 -11.45
N ILE A 282 17.03 4.37 -11.69
CA ILE A 282 16.52 5.65 -11.20
C ILE A 282 16.36 5.65 -9.68
N GLY A 283 16.03 4.51 -9.06
CA GLY A 283 15.85 4.39 -7.62
C GLY A 283 17.10 4.66 -6.77
N PHE A 284 18.29 4.72 -7.39
CA PHE A 284 19.54 5.14 -6.73
C PHE A 284 19.75 6.66 -6.70
N VAL A 285 18.85 7.43 -7.33
CA VAL A 285 18.89 8.90 -7.32
C VAL A 285 17.97 9.43 -6.22
N PRO A 286 18.47 10.28 -5.29
CA PRO A 286 17.61 10.87 -4.27
C PRO A 286 16.65 11.90 -4.90
N PRO A 287 15.40 11.99 -4.42
CA PRO A 287 14.42 12.95 -4.88
C PRO A 287 14.77 14.34 -4.37
N SER A 288 14.39 15.35 -5.14
CA SER A 288 14.68 16.76 -4.87
C SER A 288 14.15 17.25 -3.51
N GLN A 289 13.07 16.64 -3.01
CA GLN A 289 12.48 16.96 -1.69
C GLN A 289 13.41 16.62 -0.50
N PHE A 290 14.43 15.79 -0.71
CA PHE A 290 15.37 15.33 0.34
C PHE A 290 16.85 15.59 -0.03
N GLY A 291 17.10 16.55 -0.93
CA GLY A 291 18.41 16.86 -1.53
C GLY A 291 19.52 17.35 -0.58
N HIS A 292 19.31 17.36 0.74
CA HIS A 292 20.33 17.71 1.73
C HIS A 292 21.26 16.54 2.11
N SER A 293 20.95 15.32 1.65
CA SER A 293 21.77 14.13 1.89
C SER A 293 22.73 13.88 0.73
N SER A 294 23.97 13.47 1.04
CA SER A 294 24.96 13.11 0.02
C SER A 294 24.39 11.98 -0.88
N PRO A 295 24.36 12.15 -2.21
CA PRO A 295 23.87 11.12 -3.13
C PRO A 295 24.57 9.77 -2.94
N VAL A 296 25.85 9.79 -2.57
CA VAL A 296 26.64 8.58 -2.29
C VAL A 296 26.13 7.87 -1.04
N VAL A 297 25.87 8.60 0.04
CA VAL A 297 25.33 8.02 1.29
C VAL A 297 23.96 7.41 1.03
N PHE A 298 23.11 8.10 0.26
CA PHE A 298 21.80 7.57 -0.13
C PHE A 298 21.93 6.26 -0.93
N ALA A 299 22.78 6.24 -1.96
CA ALA A 299 23.00 5.05 -2.78
C ALA A 299 23.54 3.87 -1.95
N LEU A 300 24.45 4.12 -1.01
CA LEU A 300 25.01 3.10 -0.10
C LEU A 300 23.95 2.53 0.84
N ILE A 301 23.09 3.37 1.43
CA ILE A 301 21.98 2.92 2.28
C ILE A 301 21.01 2.05 1.47
N ASN A 302 20.64 2.50 0.27
CA ASN A 302 19.75 1.76 -0.60
C ASN A 302 20.36 0.40 -1.00
N LEU A 303 21.62 0.38 -1.43
CA LEU A 303 22.35 -0.84 -1.78
C LEU A 303 22.44 -1.80 -0.60
N ALA A 304 22.78 -1.30 0.59
CA ALA A 304 22.82 -2.10 1.80
C ALA A 304 21.45 -2.70 2.12
N GLY A 305 20.37 -1.93 1.98
CA GLY A 305 19.00 -2.40 2.15
C GLY A 305 18.64 -3.54 1.18
N ILE A 306 18.95 -3.37 -0.11
CA ILE A 306 18.74 -4.39 -1.14
C ILE A 306 19.51 -5.67 -0.82
N VAL A 307 20.79 -5.56 -0.46
CA VAL A 307 21.64 -6.72 -0.15
C VAL A 307 21.15 -7.41 1.12
N LEU A 308 20.98 -6.69 2.22
CA LEU A 308 20.66 -7.25 3.54
C LEU A 308 19.24 -7.82 3.61
N LEU A 309 18.26 -7.19 2.96
CA LEU A 309 16.85 -7.59 3.04
C LEU A 309 16.38 -8.39 1.82
N GLY A 310 16.88 -8.08 0.62
CA GLY A 310 16.40 -8.67 -0.64
C GLY A 310 17.21 -9.85 -1.16
N ILE A 311 18.54 -9.79 -1.07
CA ILE A 311 19.43 -10.78 -1.71
C ILE A 311 19.93 -11.80 -0.69
N LEU A 312 20.44 -11.34 0.45
CA LEU A 312 21.07 -12.19 1.45
C LEU A 312 20.10 -13.26 2.00
N PRO A 313 18.86 -12.95 2.44
CA PRO A 313 17.99 -13.97 3.03
C PRO A 313 17.61 -15.09 2.05
N PRO A 314 17.18 -14.82 0.79
CA PRO A 314 16.94 -15.89 -0.18
C PRO A 314 18.19 -16.73 -0.49
N LEU A 315 19.37 -16.11 -0.58
CA LEU A 315 20.63 -16.84 -0.79
C LEU A 315 20.98 -17.74 0.38
N LEU A 316 20.76 -17.28 1.62
CA LEU A 316 20.97 -18.10 2.82
C LEU A 316 20.00 -19.29 2.84
N PHE A 317 18.71 -19.08 2.52
CA PHE A 317 17.74 -20.17 2.39
C PHE A 317 18.13 -21.16 1.30
N TYR A 318 18.61 -20.66 0.15
CA TYR A 318 19.08 -21.52 -0.92
C TYR A 318 20.32 -22.31 -0.51
N LYS A 319 21.33 -21.68 0.11
CA LYS A 319 22.59 -22.31 0.51
C LYS A 319 22.41 -23.36 1.60
N TYR A 320 21.55 -23.09 2.60
CA TYR A 320 21.35 -23.97 3.75
C TYR A 320 20.16 -24.92 3.62
N ARG A 321 19.52 -24.99 2.45
CA ARG A 321 18.43 -25.94 2.18
C ARG A 321 18.89 -27.38 2.41
N LYS A 322 18.01 -28.21 2.95
CA LYS A 322 18.28 -29.65 3.13
C LYS A 322 17.19 -30.48 2.46
N PRO A 323 17.54 -31.57 1.75
CA PRO A 323 16.54 -32.49 1.22
C PRO A 323 15.60 -33.05 2.30
N SER A 324 16.12 -33.28 3.51
CA SER A 324 15.35 -33.75 4.67
C SER A 324 14.36 -32.72 5.23
N TRP A 325 14.38 -31.48 4.74
CA TRP A 325 13.41 -30.45 5.11
C TRP A 325 12.23 -30.38 4.15
N LYS A 326 12.25 -31.16 3.07
CA LYS A 326 11.07 -31.31 2.22
C LYS A 326 10.00 -32.05 3.01
N LEU A 327 8.78 -31.54 2.96
CA LEU A 327 7.61 -32.21 3.53
C LEU A 327 6.65 -32.43 2.38
N GLU A 328 6.24 -33.68 2.18
CA GLU A 328 5.14 -34.00 1.28
C GLU A 328 3.86 -33.42 1.88
N ASP A 329 3.07 -32.71 1.07
CA ASP A 329 1.79 -32.20 1.53
C ASP A 329 0.90 -33.40 1.89
N ALA A 330 0.39 -33.42 3.13
CA ALA A 330 -0.46 -34.50 3.65
C ALA A 330 -1.81 -34.63 2.92
N ASP A 331 -2.09 -33.75 1.96
CA ASP A 331 -3.23 -33.81 1.05
C ASP A 331 -2.71 -34.26 -0.32
N GLY A 332 -2.81 -35.56 -0.62
CA GLY A 332 -2.22 -36.25 -1.78
C GLY A 332 -2.62 -35.75 -3.17
N GLN A 333 -2.25 -34.52 -3.51
CA GLN A 333 -2.25 -33.98 -4.86
C GLN A 333 -0.80 -34.07 -5.38
N PRO A 334 -0.49 -34.95 -6.36
CA PRO A 334 0.83 -34.96 -6.95
C PRO A 334 1.06 -33.61 -7.64
N SER A 335 2.05 -32.85 -7.16
CA SER A 335 2.49 -31.63 -7.83
C SER A 335 2.98 -31.99 -9.23
N ALA A 336 2.30 -31.52 -10.26
CA ALA A 336 2.74 -31.66 -11.64
C ALA A 336 4.05 -30.89 -11.82
N SER A 337 5.19 -31.55 -11.63
CA SER A 337 6.51 -31.27 -12.24
C SER A 337 7.65 -31.94 -11.45
N ALA A 338 7.64 -33.26 -11.32
CA ALA A 338 8.83 -34.00 -10.91
C ALA A 338 8.85 -35.43 -11.49
N THR A 339 8.67 -35.58 -12.80
CA THR A 339 9.03 -36.82 -13.51
C THR A 339 9.55 -36.46 -14.91
N GLY A 340 10.74 -35.87 -14.93
CA GLY A 340 11.65 -35.96 -16.06
C GLY A 340 12.76 -36.92 -15.69
N ALA A 341 12.87 -38.02 -16.45
CA ALA A 341 13.87 -39.10 -16.38
C ALA A 341 13.70 -40.12 -15.24
N VAL A 342 13.19 -41.31 -15.58
CA VAL A 342 14.00 -42.52 -15.85
C VAL A 342 13.19 -43.44 -16.78
N ALA A 343 13.68 -43.65 -18.00
CA ALA A 343 13.26 -44.75 -18.86
C ALA A 343 14.33 -45.85 -18.77
N SER A 344 13.95 -47.04 -18.29
CA SER A 344 14.61 -48.36 -18.41
C SER A 344 13.75 -49.34 -17.61
N GLY A 345 13.30 -50.53 -18.02
CA GLY A 345 13.44 -51.40 -19.18
C GLY A 345 12.79 -52.77 -18.82
N ALA A 346 12.55 -53.64 -19.82
CA ALA A 346 12.10 -55.06 -19.77
C ALA A 346 10.58 -55.29 -19.47
N ASN A 347 9.77 -56.09 -20.18
CA ASN A 347 9.85 -57.23 -21.12
C ASN A 347 8.70 -57.05 -22.17
N GLY A 348 8.57 -57.65 -23.36
CA GLY A 348 9.15 -58.81 -24.05
C GLY A 348 8.07 -59.35 -25.01
N GLN A 349 8.40 -59.44 -26.31
CA GLN A 349 7.79 -60.21 -27.42
C GLN A 349 6.35 -59.94 -27.95
N ALA A 350 6.30 -59.72 -29.28
CA ALA A 350 5.15 -59.77 -30.22
C ALA A 350 5.02 -61.22 -30.83
N PRO A 351 4.13 -61.58 -31.81
CA PRO A 351 3.58 -60.78 -32.92
C PRO A 351 2.10 -61.00 -33.35
N ALA A 352 1.69 -60.24 -34.38
CA ALA A 352 0.38 -60.08 -35.04
C ALA A 352 -0.12 -61.31 -35.85
N PRO A 353 -1.31 -61.28 -36.52
CA PRO A 353 -1.37 -60.70 -37.89
C PRO A 353 -2.72 -60.06 -38.38
N GLY A 354 -2.59 -59.19 -39.42
CA GLY A 354 -3.47 -58.92 -40.60
C GLY A 354 -4.89 -58.35 -40.38
N ASN A 355 -5.56 -57.59 -41.24
CA ASN A 355 -5.40 -57.01 -42.59
C ASN A 355 -6.26 -55.71 -42.59
N GLY A 356 -5.93 -54.59 -43.23
CA GLY A 356 -6.13 -54.31 -44.66
C GLY A 356 -6.89 -52.98 -44.84
N GLN A 357 -6.35 -52.08 -45.69
CA GLN A 357 -6.98 -51.11 -46.63
C GLN A 357 -8.28 -50.35 -46.22
N ALA A 358 -8.59 -49.12 -46.62
CA ALA A 358 -8.01 -47.96 -47.30
C ALA A 358 -9.18 -46.95 -47.44
N SER A 359 -8.86 -45.66 -47.66
CA SER A 359 -9.69 -44.67 -48.39
C SER A 359 -10.72 -43.80 -47.63
N ALA A 360 -10.42 -42.48 -47.62
CA ALA A 360 -11.37 -41.36 -47.70
C ALA A 360 -11.97 -41.28 -49.15
N PRO A 361 -12.89 -40.36 -49.56
CA PRO A 361 -13.22 -39.06 -48.95
C PRO A 361 -14.68 -38.52 -49.08
N ALA A 362 -14.88 -37.32 -48.51
CA ALA A 362 -15.65 -36.17 -49.01
C ALA A 362 -17.20 -36.10 -48.97
N ALA A 363 -17.65 -35.03 -48.28
CA ALA A 363 -18.49 -33.93 -48.80
C ALA A 363 -20.01 -33.85 -48.53
N LYS A 364 -20.36 -32.67 -47.99
CA LYS A 364 -21.51 -31.77 -48.28
C LYS A 364 -22.87 -31.97 -47.57
N THR A 365 -23.19 -30.95 -46.76
CA THR A 365 -24.50 -30.41 -46.36
C THR A 365 -25.31 -29.95 -47.61
N PRO A 366 -26.66 -29.70 -47.55
CA PRO A 366 -27.26 -28.63 -46.74
C PRO A 366 -28.67 -28.87 -46.13
N ALA A 367 -28.94 -28.11 -45.07
CA ALA A 367 -30.18 -27.43 -44.62
C ALA A 367 -31.59 -28.01 -44.92
N THR A 368 -32.48 -27.99 -43.91
CA THR A 368 -33.83 -27.37 -44.00
C THR A 368 -34.37 -27.04 -42.59
N GLN A 369 -35.13 -25.94 -42.53
CA GLN A 369 -35.68 -25.22 -41.38
C GLN A 369 -36.92 -25.89 -40.73
N ALA A 370 -37.29 -25.33 -39.57
CA ALA A 370 -38.36 -25.67 -38.62
C ALA A 370 -39.81 -25.65 -39.18
N PRO A 371 -40.83 -26.02 -38.37
CA PRO A 371 -41.41 -25.04 -37.43
C PRO A 371 -41.82 -25.61 -36.05
N ALA A 372 -42.09 -24.68 -35.14
CA ALA A 372 -42.52 -24.89 -33.76
C ALA A 372 -44.04 -24.97 -33.62
N THR A 373 -44.53 -25.80 -32.68
CA THR A 373 -45.89 -25.66 -32.11
C THR A 373 -45.90 -26.05 -30.63
N LYS A 374 -46.57 -25.21 -29.82
CA LYS A 374 -46.77 -25.31 -28.36
C LYS A 374 -47.90 -26.27 -27.97
N LEU A 375 -47.76 -26.95 -26.82
CA LEU A 375 -48.73 -27.26 -25.73
C LEU A 375 -48.17 -28.50 -25.01
N GLY A 376 -47.92 -28.54 -23.70
CA GLY A 376 -48.92 -28.50 -22.63
C GLY A 376 -48.48 -29.51 -21.56
N THR A 377 -48.67 -29.15 -20.29
CA THR A 377 -48.23 -29.81 -19.06
C THR A 377 -48.73 -31.24 -18.86
N ALA A 378 -47.85 -32.17 -18.42
CA ALA A 378 -48.23 -33.32 -17.59
C ALA A 378 -47.04 -33.87 -16.79
N LYS A 379 -47.30 -34.22 -15.53
CA LYS A 379 -46.38 -34.61 -14.45
C LYS A 379 -46.61 -36.10 -14.18
N ILE A 380 -45.60 -36.98 -14.26
CA ILE A 380 -45.69 -38.41 -13.91
C ILE A 380 -44.37 -38.88 -13.23
N PRO A 381 -44.42 -39.79 -12.22
CA PRO A 381 -43.49 -39.81 -11.09
C PRO A 381 -42.31 -40.80 -11.22
N ALA A 382 -41.35 -40.63 -10.32
CA ALA A 382 -40.11 -41.41 -10.22
C ALA A 382 -40.35 -42.87 -9.79
N ALA A 383 -39.81 -43.80 -10.58
CA ALA A 383 -39.71 -45.22 -10.25
C ALA A 383 -38.41 -45.52 -9.48
N LYS A 384 -38.57 -46.38 -8.47
CA LYS A 384 -37.57 -46.85 -7.50
C LYS A 384 -36.87 -48.10 -8.08
N VAL A 385 -35.54 -48.16 -8.07
CA VAL A 385 -34.75 -49.37 -8.41
C VAL A 385 -33.82 -49.70 -7.23
N PRO A 386 -33.66 -50.98 -6.82
CA PRO A 386 -33.02 -51.34 -5.56
C PRO A 386 -31.50 -51.46 -5.65
N ALA A 387 -30.88 -51.31 -4.48
CA ALA A 387 -29.45 -51.33 -4.24
C ALA A 387 -28.84 -52.73 -4.39
N ALA A 388 -27.65 -52.78 -5.01
CA ALA A 388 -26.67 -53.85 -4.86
C ALA A 388 -25.38 -53.27 -4.29
N THR A 389 -24.91 -53.94 -3.25
CA THR A 389 -23.82 -53.65 -2.32
C THR A 389 -22.41 -53.65 -2.96
N ALA A 390 -21.59 -52.65 -2.64
CA ALA A 390 -20.13 -52.73 -2.69
C ALA A 390 -19.53 -52.03 -1.46
N ALA A 391 -18.49 -52.65 -0.91
CA ALA A 391 -18.07 -52.56 0.48
C ALA A 391 -17.21 -51.32 0.85
N ALA A 392 -17.23 -51.06 2.16
CA ALA A 392 -16.59 -50.03 2.96
C ALA A 392 -15.15 -49.62 2.61
N HIS A 393 -14.94 -48.31 2.48
CA HIS A 393 -13.82 -47.61 3.11
C HIS A 393 -14.39 -46.51 4.01
N ALA A 394 -14.19 -46.66 5.32
CA ALA A 394 -14.69 -45.75 6.34
C ALA A 394 -13.89 -44.44 6.36
N ASN A 395 -14.46 -43.39 5.75
CA ASN A 395 -14.17 -42.01 6.12
C ASN A 395 -15.37 -41.50 6.93
N GLY A 396 -15.19 -41.38 8.25
CA GLY A 396 -16.20 -40.75 9.10
C GLY A 396 -16.42 -39.29 8.68
N PRO A 397 -17.66 -38.77 8.70
CA PRO A 397 -17.89 -37.37 8.42
C PRO A 397 -17.28 -36.53 9.54
N SER A 398 -16.45 -35.55 9.17
CA SER A 398 -16.13 -34.44 10.07
C SER A 398 -17.44 -33.82 10.56
N PRO A 399 -17.63 -33.53 11.86
CA PRO A 399 -18.89 -32.99 12.34
C PRO A 399 -19.12 -31.60 11.71
N GLU A 400 -20.10 -31.50 10.81
CA GLU A 400 -20.65 -30.21 10.41
C GLU A 400 -21.23 -29.55 11.65
N ALA A 401 -20.63 -28.43 12.06
CA ALA A 401 -21.12 -27.65 13.17
C ALA A 401 -22.55 -27.20 12.84
N PRO A 402 -23.55 -27.47 13.71
CA PRO A 402 -24.93 -27.12 13.40
C PRO A 402 -25.06 -25.63 13.11
N HIS A 403 -25.84 -25.29 12.09
CA HIS A 403 -25.98 -23.95 11.49
C HIS A 403 -26.16 -22.79 12.51
N PHE A 404 -26.71 -23.07 13.70
CA PHE A 404 -26.82 -22.09 14.78
C PHE A 404 -25.47 -21.72 15.44
N LEU A 405 -24.52 -22.66 15.53
CA LEU A 405 -23.16 -22.41 16.03
C LEU A 405 -22.36 -21.57 15.05
N GLU A 406 -22.52 -21.78 13.74
CA GLU A 406 -21.88 -20.96 12.72
C GLU A 406 -22.45 -19.53 12.68
N LYS A 407 -23.76 -19.39 12.82
CA LYS A 407 -24.43 -18.08 12.99
C LYS A 407 -24.01 -17.37 14.29
N ARG A 408 -23.86 -18.09 15.41
CA ARG A 408 -23.30 -17.56 16.67
C ARG A 408 -21.83 -17.16 16.51
N ARG A 409 -21.01 -17.97 15.82
CA ARG A 409 -19.58 -17.68 15.56
C ARG A 409 -19.43 -16.40 14.76
N HIS A 410 -20.17 -16.23 13.67
CA HIS A 410 -20.13 -15.00 12.87
C HIS A 410 -20.66 -13.77 13.60
N ARG A 411 -21.68 -13.93 14.46
CA ARG A 411 -22.14 -12.83 15.33
C ARG A 411 -21.07 -12.44 16.34
N ASN A 412 -20.43 -13.40 17.00
CA ASN A 412 -19.37 -13.14 17.98
C ASN A 412 -18.12 -12.53 17.32
N GLU A 413 -17.79 -12.94 16.09
CA GLU A 413 -16.72 -12.33 15.29
C GLU A 413 -17.04 -10.86 14.95
N GLN A 414 -18.28 -10.54 14.59
CA GLN A 414 -18.71 -9.16 14.33
C GLN A 414 -18.66 -8.29 15.58
N TRP A 415 -19.10 -8.81 16.74
CA TRP A 415 -18.99 -8.12 18.02
C TRP A 415 -17.53 -7.91 18.44
N ALA A 416 -16.64 -8.88 18.19
CA ALA A 416 -15.22 -8.74 18.49
C ALA A 416 -14.54 -7.67 17.63
N ILE A 417 -14.91 -7.58 16.35
CA ILE A 417 -14.42 -6.52 15.44
C ILE A 417 -14.97 -5.16 15.87
N GLY A 418 -16.27 -5.07 16.15
CA GLY A 418 -16.90 -3.85 16.66
C GLY A 418 -16.27 -3.37 17.96
N ALA A 419 -16.07 -4.27 18.93
CA ALA A 419 -15.42 -3.97 20.20
C ALA A 419 -13.97 -3.51 20.02
N LEU A 420 -13.20 -4.10 19.10
CA LEU A 420 -11.83 -3.67 18.80
C LEU A 420 -11.80 -2.27 18.19
N VAL A 421 -12.70 -1.98 17.24
CA VAL A 421 -12.81 -0.65 16.62
C VAL A 421 -13.22 0.39 17.67
N VAL A 422 -14.19 0.08 18.53
CA VAL A 422 -14.64 0.97 19.62
C VAL A 422 -13.53 1.18 20.65
N LEU A 423 -12.77 0.13 21.01
CA LEU A 423 -11.64 0.24 21.93
C LEU A 423 -10.54 1.14 21.35
N ILE A 424 -10.20 0.97 20.07
CA ILE A 424 -9.22 1.84 19.38
C ILE A 424 -9.76 3.26 19.29
N ALA A 425 -11.05 3.45 19.01
CA ALA A 425 -11.69 4.77 18.99
C ALA A 425 -11.62 5.46 20.35
N ALA A 426 -11.98 4.74 21.43
CA ALA A 426 -11.91 5.24 22.79
C ALA A 426 -10.46 5.55 23.20
N LEU A 427 -9.51 4.66 22.88
CA LEU A 427 -8.09 4.87 23.14
C LEU A 427 -7.55 6.07 22.37
N ALA A 428 -7.95 6.26 21.11
CA ALA A 428 -7.57 7.40 20.30
C ALA A 428 -8.12 8.72 20.88
N VAL A 429 -9.38 8.75 21.33
CA VAL A 429 -9.97 9.92 22.01
C VAL A 429 -9.26 10.23 23.33
N VAL A 430 -8.85 9.20 24.08
CA VAL A 430 -8.14 9.36 25.36
C VAL A 430 -6.68 9.81 25.15
N ILE A 431 -6.01 9.31 24.11
CA ILE A 431 -4.62 9.65 23.76
C ILE A 431 -4.53 11.01 23.06
N PHE A 432 -5.52 11.36 22.23
CA PHE A 432 -5.61 12.63 21.53
C PHE A 432 -6.14 13.71 22.48
N LYS A 433 -5.29 14.13 23.42
CA LYS A 433 -5.47 15.39 24.14
C LYS A 433 -4.70 16.46 23.37
N PRO A 434 -5.36 17.54 22.89
CA PRO A 434 -4.67 18.71 22.35
C PRO A 434 -3.64 19.22 23.37
N GLY A 435 -2.54 19.81 22.86
CA GLY A 435 -1.33 20.22 23.56
C GLY A 435 -1.42 20.31 25.08
N LYS A 436 -0.61 19.50 25.78
CA LYS A 436 -0.59 19.43 27.25
C LYS A 436 -0.55 20.84 27.86
N ASN A 437 -1.66 21.24 28.48
CA ASN A 437 -1.83 22.45 29.28
C ASN A 437 -0.98 22.32 30.56
N THR A 438 0.34 22.46 30.38
CA THR A 438 1.37 22.31 31.42
C THR A 438 1.76 23.70 31.92
N HIS A 439 2.16 23.83 33.19
CA HIS A 439 2.65 25.09 33.74
C HIS A 439 3.76 25.72 32.86
N THR A 440 4.62 24.90 32.26
CA THR A 440 5.66 25.34 31.32
C THR A 440 5.09 25.94 30.03
N ALA A 441 4.01 25.39 29.48
CA ALA A 441 3.37 25.93 28.27
C ALA A 441 2.72 27.29 28.56
N GLN A 442 2.08 27.44 29.73
CA GLN A 442 1.50 28.71 30.19
C GLN A 442 2.57 29.78 30.43
N ALA A 443 3.67 29.41 31.08
CA ALA A 443 4.79 30.33 31.32
C ALA A 443 5.41 30.84 30.01
N LYS A 444 5.66 29.94 29.04
CA LYS A 444 6.18 30.33 27.72
C LYS A 444 5.20 31.16 26.90
N ALA A 445 3.90 30.86 26.94
CA ALA A 445 2.90 31.69 26.27
C ALA A 445 2.85 33.11 26.86
N THR A 446 2.92 33.23 28.19
CA THR A 446 2.97 34.53 28.88
C THR A 446 4.25 35.31 28.53
N GLN A 447 5.39 34.62 28.46
CA GLN A 447 6.65 35.21 28.02
C GLN A 447 6.57 35.72 26.58
N LEU A 448 5.95 34.95 25.68
CA LEU A 448 5.78 35.34 24.29
C LEU A 448 4.88 36.56 24.13
N GLU A 449 3.76 36.62 24.85
CA GLU A 449 2.87 37.79 24.86
C GLU A 449 3.60 39.06 25.34
N ALA A 450 4.41 38.94 26.39
CA ALA A 450 5.20 40.06 26.90
C ALA A 450 6.24 40.55 25.88
N LEU A 451 6.90 39.63 25.16
CA LEU A 451 7.86 39.98 24.11
C LEU A 451 7.17 40.64 22.92
N PHE A 452 6.02 40.13 22.48
CA PHE A 452 5.25 40.76 21.40
C PHE A 452 4.81 42.17 21.78
N ALA A 453 4.33 42.37 23.01
CA ALA A 453 3.98 43.70 23.52
C ALA A 453 5.19 44.64 23.58
N ALA A 454 6.35 44.16 24.02
CA ALA A 454 7.59 44.94 24.08
C ALA A 454 8.10 45.38 22.70
N HIS A 455 7.87 44.57 21.67
CA HIS A 455 8.24 44.87 20.28
C HIS A 455 7.12 45.56 19.48
N HIS A 456 6.04 46.02 20.14
CA HIS A 456 4.88 46.65 19.51
C HIS A 456 4.24 45.79 18.39
N LEU A 457 4.29 44.46 18.55
CA LEU A 457 3.67 43.51 17.63
C LEU A 457 2.30 43.09 18.16
N PRO A 458 1.27 43.00 17.28
CA PRO A 458 -0.04 42.49 17.67
C PRO A 458 0.10 41.00 18.01
N VAL A 459 -0.47 40.58 19.15
CA VAL A 459 -0.55 39.15 19.49
C VAL A 459 -1.54 38.49 18.53
N PRO A 460 -1.10 37.49 17.72
CA PRO A 460 -1.89 37.01 16.58
C PRO A 460 -3.11 36.16 16.97
N VAL A 461 -3.12 35.56 18.17
CA VAL A 461 -4.22 34.71 18.66
C VAL A 461 -4.35 34.81 20.19
N ASP A 462 -5.48 34.39 20.74
CA ASP A 462 -5.69 34.36 22.19
C ASP A 462 -4.78 33.34 22.91
N ARG A 463 -4.60 33.52 24.22
CA ARG A 463 -3.69 32.69 25.04
C ARG A 463 -4.01 31.19 24.99
N HIS A 464 -5.28 30.81 24.94
CA HIS A 464 -5.65 29.39 24.87
C HIS A 464 -5.23 28.79 23.52
N SER A 465 -5.39 29.55 22.44
CA SER A 465 -4.92 29.16 21.10
C SER A 465 -3.39 29.06 21.03
N LEU A 466 -2.64 29.97 21.65
CA LEU A 466 -1.17 29.89 21.74
C LEU A 466 -0.72 28.59 22.42
N ILE A 467 -1.33 28.25 23.55
CA ILE A 467 -1.00 27.02 24.31
C ILE A 467 -1.39 25.77 23.51
N ALA A 468 -2.54 25.79 22.83
CA ALA A 468 -3.02 24.66 22.05
C ALA A 468 -2.12 24.35 20.84
N VAL A 469 -1.61 25.39 20.17
CA VAL A 469 -0.81 25.27 18.93
C VAL A 469 0.68 25.06 19.22
N LEU A 470 1.26 25.83 20.13
CA LEU A 470 2.70 25.80 20.41
C LEU A 470 3.07 24.88 21.57
N GLY A 471 2.15 24.56 22.48
CA GLY A 471 2.42 23.70 23.63
C GLY A 471 3.60 24.18 24.48
N SER A 472 4.46 23.26 24.93
CA SER A 472 5.71 23.58 25.66
C SER A 472 6.96 23.55 24.77
N ASN A 473 6.84 23.02 23.55
CA ASN A 473 7.92 22.69 22.63
C ASN A 473 7.88 23.47 21.29
N GLY A 474 6.92 24.39 21.13
CA GLY A 474 6.78 25.26 19.95
C GLY A 474 6.11 24.63 18.74
N GLY A 475 5.55 23.44 18.88
CA GLY A 475 4.72 22.81 17.85
C GLY A 475 5.34 22.79 16.45
N SER A 476 4.52 23.17 15.46
CA SER A 476 4.91 23.22 14.04
C SER A 476 5.96 24.29 13.72
N VAL A 477 6.03 25.37 14.50
CA VAL A 477 7.00 26.44 14.30
C VAL A 477 8.42 25.93 14.57
N CYS A 478 8.59 25.17 15.66
CA CYS A 478 9.88 24.58 15.95
C CYS A 478 10.20 23.35 15.09
N SER A 479 9.21 22.64 14.53
CA SER A 479 9.49 21.58 13.57
C SER A 479 9.89 22.12 12.19
N SER A 480 9.37 23.27 11.78
CA SER A 480 9.68 23.97 10.54
C SER A 480 9.92 25.47 10.77
N PRO A 481 11.14 25.89 11.19
CA PRO A 481 11.51 27.30 11.31
C PRO A 481 11.41 27.98 9.95
N ALA A 482 10.75 29.14 9.87
CA ALA A 482 10.31 29.84 8.65
C ALA A 482 9.04 29.30 7.98
N GLY A 483 8.39 28.27 8.54
CA GLY A 483 7.13 27.75 7.98
C GLY A 483 6.03 28.80 7.96
N ALA A 484 5.88 29.56 9.05
CA ALA A 484 4.87 30.60 9.18
C ALA A 484 5.19 31.82 8.29
N LEU A 485 6.44 32.30 8.28
CA LEU A 485 6.90 33.35 7.38
C LEU A 485 6.70 32.96 5.92
N ASN A 486 7.01 31.72 5.53
CA ASN A 486 6.81 31.27 4.15
C ASN A 486 5.32 31.19 3.76
N VAL A 487 4.43 30.84 4.69
CA VAL A 487 2.97 30.88 4.47
C VAL A 487 2.48 32.32 4.38
N ALA A 488 2.86 33.18 5.33
CA ALA A 488 2.47 34.59 5.34
C ALA A 488 2.98 35.35 4.12
N LEU A 489 4.20 35.08 3.68
CA LEU A 489 4.74 35.63 2.44
C LEU A 489 3.91 35.18 1.24
N LYS A 490 3.55 33.89 1.17
CA LYS A 490 2.70 33.33 0.10
C LYS A 490 1.30 33.93 0.09
N ASP A 491 0.65 34.07 1.24
CA ASP A 491 -0.65 34.75 1.37
C ASP A 491 -0.55 36.20 0.88
N GLN A 492 0.54 36.90 1.21
CA GLN A 492 0.81 38.24 0.68
C GLN A 492 1.07 38.26 -0.85
N GLN A 493 1.58 37.17 -1.45
CA GLN A 493 1.66 37.04 -2.92
C GLN A 493 0.28 36.85 -3.55
N PHE A 494 -0.62 36.10 -2.89
CA PHE A 494 -2.00 35.92 -3.34
C PHE A 494 -2.76 37.25 -3.36
N TYR A 495 -2.57 38.13 -2.37
CA TYR A 495 -3.18 39.47 -2.37
C TYR A 495 -2.61 40.42 -3.43
N ASN A 496 -1.33 40.28 -3.79
CA ASN A 496 -0.66 41.18 -4.75
C ASN A 496 -0.62 40.65 -6.20
N GLY A 497 -1.15 39.45 -6.46
CA GLY A 497 -1.42 38.94 -7.81
C GLY A 497 -0.20 38.67 -8.71
N ALA A 498 1.03 38.61 -8.17
CA ALA A 498 2.24 38.47 -8.98
C ALA A 498 2.95 37.14 -8.73
N ALA A 499 2.90 36.23 -9.71
CA ALA A 499 3.80 35.09 -9.83
C ALA A 499 4.41 35.07 -11.24
N GLY A 500 5.74 35.23 -11.37
CA GLY A 500 6.47 35.19 -12.65
C GLY A 500 7.85 35.88 -12.63
N GLU A 501 8.67 35.60 -13.65
CA GLU A 501 9.97 36.28 -13.88
C GLU A 501 9.73 37.76 -14.21
N GLY A 502 10.15 38.65 -13.31
CA GLY A 502 9.82 40.08 -13.31
C GLY A 502 9.20 40.57 -11.99
N ALA A 503 8.95 39.68 -11.02
CA ALA A 503 8.41 40.06 -9.72
C ALA A 503 9.37 41.01 -8.95
N ARG A 504 8.86 42.20 -8.55
CA ARG A 504 9.55 43.06 -7.58
C ARG A 504 9.74 42.28 -6.27
N PRO A 505 10.89 42.41 -5.58
CA PRO A 505 11.08 41.82 -4.27
C PRO A 505 9.93 42.19 -3.33
N ILE A 506 9.23 41.17 -2.82
CA ILE A 506 8.08 41.36 -1.95
C ILE A 506 8.63 41.69 -0.56
N ARG A 507 8.30 42.89 -0.10
CA ARG A 507 8.63 43.34 1.25
C ARG A 507 7.87 42.45 2.24
N ALA A 508 8.55 41.47 2.83
CA ALA A 508 8.08 40.92 4.09
C ALA A 508 7.95 42.10 5.05
N SER A 509 6.79 42.28 5.69
CA SER A 509 6.73 43.30 6.76
C SER A 509 7.74 42.86 7.82
N ALA A 510 8.69 43.73 8.18
CA ALA A 510 9.73 43.42 9.16
C ALA A 510 9.14 42.80 10.45
N ARG A 511 7.89 43.15 10.77
CA ARG A 511 7.08 42.62 11.86
C ARG A 511 6.82 41.11 11.81
N ILE A 512 6.72 40.49 10.62
CA ILE A 512 6.50 39.04 10.49
C ILE A 512 7.79 38.28 10.78
N VAL A 513 8.92 38.80 10.29
CA VAL A 513 10.25 38.23 10.54
C VAL A 513 10.58 38.33 12.02
N GLU A 514 10.38 39.52 12.60
CA GLU A 514 10.56 39.80 14.02
C GLU A 514 9.62 38.95 14.89
N GLY A 515 8.36 38.78 14.48
CA GLY A 515 7.41 37.91 15.18
C GLY A 515 7.86 36.46 15.22
N GLU A 516 8.37 35.91 14.12
CA GLU A 516 8.84 34.52 14.07
C GLU A 516 10.15 34.32 14.87
N GLU A 517 11.04 35.31 14.90
CA GLU A 517 12.23 35.30 15.77
C GLU A 517 11.85 35.18 17.24
N LEU A 518 10.88 35.99 17.69
CA LEU A 518 10.42 35.96 19.08
C LEU A 518 9.81 34.60 19.45
N VAL A 519 9.05 33.98 18.54
CA VAL A 519 8.54 32.61 18.77
C VAL A 519 9.68 31.61 18.89
N LEU A 520 10.66 31.66 17.99
CA LEU A 520 11.82 30.75 18.01
C LEU A 520 12.69 30.97 19.25
N GLN A 521 12.85 32.22 19.71
CA GLN A 521 13.60 32.56 20.91
C GLN A 521 13.00 31.91 22.17
N VAL A 522 11.66 31.91 22.30
CA VAL A 522 10.96 31.34 23.47
C VAL A 522 10.88 29.82 23.42
N TYR A 523 10.64 29.25 22.23
CA TYR A 523 10.29 27.84 22.11
C TYR A 523 11.43 26.94 21.65
N CYS A 524 12.34 27.41 20.79
CA CYS A 524 13.45 26.64 20.25
C CYS A 524 14.67 27.52 19.90
N PRO A 525 15.34 28.10 20.91
CA PRO A 525 16.43 29.06 20.72
C PRO A 525 17.61 28.49 19.92
N SER A 526 17.83 27.18 19.96
CA SER A 526 18.86 26.50 19.16
C SER A 526 18.65 26.63 17.65
N LYS A 527 17.42 26.94 17.20
CA LYS A 527 17.07 27.10 15.78
C LYS A 527 17.08 28.56 15.31
N LEU A 528 17.17 29.52 16.23
CA LEU A 528 17.12 30.96 15.94
C LEU A 528 18.24 31.38 14.98
N ALA A 529 19.48 31.00 15.26
CA ALA A 529 20.64 31.35 14.41
C ALA A 529 20.58 30.73 13.00
N ALA A 530 19.83 29.64 12.81
CA ALA A 530 19.59 29.07 11.49
C ALA A 530 18.52 29.86 10.72
N PHE A 531 17.47 30.28 11.43
CA PHE A 531 16.42 31.14 10.89
C PHE A 531 16.95 32.53 10.51
N GLU A 532 17.74 33.20 11.36
CA GLU A 532 18.32 34.52 11.08
C GLU A 532 19.21 34.48 9.82
N ARG A 533 20.02 33.42 9.66
CA ARG A 533 20.82 33.20 8.44
C ARG A 533 19.93 33.00 7.21
N TYR A 534 18.84 32.25 7.35
CA TYR A 534 17.86 32.08 6.28
C TYR A 534 17.18 33.40 5.91
N ALA A 535 16.72 34.17 6.89
CA ALA A 535 16.03 35.43 6.66
C ALA A 535 16.97 36.49 6.06
N ASN A 536 18.23 36.52 6.49
CA ASN A 536 19.25 37.41 5.94
C ASN A 536 19.68 37.00 4.53
N GLY A 537 19.90 35.70 4.29
CA GLY A 537 20.26 35.18 2.96
C GLY A 537 19.18 35.43 1.89
N ASN A 538 17.92 35.59 2.30
CA ASN A 538 16.81 35.94 1.41
C ASN A 538 16.47 37.44 1.40
N GLY A 539 17.26 38.29 2.08
CA GLY A 539 17.09 39.75 2.08
C GLY A 539 15.86 40.25 2.85
N TYR A 540 15.32 39.47 3.79
CA TYR A 540 14.11 39.85 4.52
C TYR A 540 14.35 40.96 5.56
N TYR A 541 15.61 41.24 5.94
CA TYR A 541 15.98 42.38 6.80
C TYR A 541 16.31 43.67 6.03
N THR A 542 16.59 43.58 4.73
CA THR A 542 17.02 44.76 3.95
C THR A 542 15.82 45.64 3.58
N VAL A 543 15.50 46.57 4.48
CA VAL A 543 14.60 47.70 4.22
C VAL A 543 15.40 48.80 3.53
N VAL A 544 15.50 48.78 2.20
CA VAL A 544 15.96 49.97 1.46
C VAL A 544 14.83 50.99 1.50
N ARG A 545 14.96 52.02 2.35
CA ARG A 545 14.18 53.26 2.25
C ARG A 545 14.46 53.90 0.89
N ARG A 546 13.53 53.77 -0.06
CA ARG A 546 13.25 54.78 -1.08
C ARG A 546 11.75 54.85 -1.31
#